data_AF-A0A0Q6ZFG0-F1
#
_entry.id   AF-A0A0Q6ZFG0-F1
#
_cell.length_a   1.000
_cell.length_b   1.000
_cell.length_c   1.000
_cell.angle_alpha   90.00
_cell.angle_beta   90.00
_cell.angle_gamma   90.00
#
_symmetry.space_group_name_H-M   'P 1'
#
loop_
_entity.id
_entity.type
_entity.pdbx_description
1 polymer ?
#
loop_
_entity_poly.entity_id
_entity_poly.type
_entity_poly.pdbx_seq_one_letter_code
_entity_poly.pdbx_strand_id
1 'polypeptide(L)'
;MLLAISAAWLGFKALRNLSRKQALTRRREELIGKYGQEVAEEILAGKVWQGMSEPQLLDSWGSPVEVGREVIRNKVKETWKYGQTGKNRFLNRVYLENGIVIGWKN
;
A
#
# COMPACT_ATOMS: atom_id res chain seq x y z
N MET A 1 -39.58 13.32 -14.63
CA MET A 1 -38.49 13.86 -13.79
C MET A 1 -37.58 12.77 -13.18
N LEU A 2 -38.11 11.61 -12.76
CA LEU A 2 -37.30 10.50 -12.20
C LEU A 2 -36.33 9.82 -13.19
N LEU A 3 -36.66 9.75 -14.48
CA LEU A 3 -35.80 9.14 -15.52
C LEU A 3 -34.55 9.97 -15.87
N ALA A 4 -34.60 11.30 -15.69
CA ALA A 4 -33.45 12.17 -15.96
C ALA A 4 -32.41 12.10 -14.83
N ILE A 5 -32.87 11.93 -13.59
CA ILE A 5 -32.02 11.79 -12.41
C ILE A 5 -31.27 10.45 -12.43
N SER A 6 -31.91 9.36 -12.90
CA SER A 6 -31.26 8.05 -13.04
C SER A 6 -30.23 8.01 -14.18
N ALA A 7 -30.50 8.66 -15.32
CA ALA A 7 -29.53 8.82 -16.41
C ALA A 7 -28.31 9.66 -15.99
N ALA A 8 -28.53 10.73 -15.23
CA ALA A 8 -27.45 11.54 -14.65
C ALA A 8 -26.60 10.73 -13.63
N TRP A 9 -27.23 9.90 -12.80
CA TRP A 9 -26.52 9.01 -11.86
C TRP A 9 -25.69 7.93 -12.58
N LEU A 10 -26.23 7.34 -13.64
CA LEU A 10 -25.50 6.38 -14.49
C LEU A 10 -24.33 7.05 -15.22
N GLY A 11 -24.53 8.25 -15.77
CA GLY A 11 -23.47 9.06 -16.40
C GLY A 11 -22.36 9.44 -15.41
N PHE A 12 -22.73 9.88 -14.21
CA PHE A 12 -21.78 10.17 -13.13
C PHE A 12 -20.99 8.92 -12.70
N LYS A 13 -21.65 7.76 -12.57
CA LYS A 13 -21.00 6.48 -12.24
C LYS A 13 -20.03 6.04 -13.35
N ALA A 14 -20.37 6.22 -14.62
CA ALA A 14 -19.51 5.91 -15.75
C ALA A 14 -18.26 6.82 -15.80
N LEU A 15 -18.43 8.14 -15.62
CA LEU A 15 -17.32 9.11 -15.55
C LEU A 15 -16.38 8.81 -14.36
N ARG A 16 -16.93 8.45 -13.21
CA ARG A 16 -16.15 8.03 -12.04
C ARG A 16 -15.35 6.75 -12.30
N ASN A 17 -15.88 5.82 -13.10
CA ASN A 17 -15.18 4.58 -13.43
C ASN A 17 -14.04 4.81 -14.42
N LEU A 18 -14.20 5.72 -15.39
CA LEU A 18 -13.15 6.07 -16.36
C LEU A 18 -11.96 6.75 -15.68
N SER A 19 -12.22 7.73 -14.82
CA SER A 19 -11.16 8.41 -14.04
C SER A 19 -10.40 7.43 -13.14
N ARG A 20 -11.09 6.47 -12.50
CA ARG A 20 -10.45 5.39 -11.73
C ARG A 20 -9.57 4.50 -12.59
N LYS A 21 -10.04 4.09 -13.77
CA LYS A 21 -9.23 3.29 -14.71
C LYS A 21 -7.96 4.04 -15.11
N GLN A 22 -8.07 5.33 -15.43
CA GLN A 22 -6.92 6.17 -15.77
C GLN A 22 -5.94 6.32 -14.60
N ALA A 23 -6.44 6.54 -13.38
CA ALA A 23 -5.60 6.63 -12.19
C ALA A 23 -4.85 5.31 -11.91
N LEU A 24 -5.50 4.16 -12.10
CA LEU A 24 -4.86 2.85 -11.95
C LEU A 24 -3.78 2.62 -13.00
N THR A 25 -4.04 2.98 -14.26
CA THR A 25 -3.05 2.86 -15.34
C THR A 25 -1.82 3.72 -15.06
N ARG A 26 -2.02 4.99 -14.68
CA ARG A 26 -0.92 5.90 -14.33
C ARG A 26 -0.11 5.37 -13.15
N ARG A 27 -0.79 4.94 -12.08
CA ARG A 27 -0.13 4.36 -10.91
C ARG A 27 0.70 3.13 -11.29
N ARG A 28 0.19 2.27 -12.18
CA ARG A 28 0.93 1.11 -12.68
C ARG A 28 2.17 1.54 -13.46
N GLU A 29 2.04 2.46 -14.40
CA GLU A 29 3.17 2.97 -15.20
C GLU A 29 4.26 3.60 -14.33
N GLU A 30 3.86 4.39 -13.33
CA GLU A 30 4.77 4.98 -12.34
C GLU A 30 5.54 3.91 -11.56
N LEU A 31 4.85 2.87 -11.07
CA LEU A 31 5.48 1.78 -10.33
C LEU A 31 6.41 0.94 -11.20
N ILE A 32 6.03 0.66 -12.45
CA ILE A 32 6.88 -0.04 -13.42
C ILE A 32 8.14 0.78 -13.70
N GLY A 33 8.01 2.10 -13.89
CA GLY A 33 9.16 2.98 -14.08
C GLY A 33 10.09 3.04 -12.86
N LYS A 34 9.55 2.92 -11.65
CA LYS A 34 10.30 3.02 -10.39
C LYS A 34 11.00 1.71 -10.00
N TYR A 35 10.35 0.56 -10.22
CA TYR A 35 10.80 -0.72 -9.67
C TYR A 35 10.91 -1.87 -10.68
N GLY A 36 10.49 -1.65 -11.92
CA GLY A 36 10.34 -2.71 -12.92
C GLY A 36 8.98 -3.42 -12.83
N GLN A 37 8.68 -4.22 -13.87
CA GLN A 37 7.35 -4.79 -14.04
C GLN A 37 6.96 -5.78 -12.93
N GLU A 38 7.85 -6.72 -12.61
CA GLU A 38 7.58 -7.78 -11.62
C GLU A 38 7.27 -7.21 -10.24
N VAL A 39 8.13 -6.31 -9.74
CA VAL A 39 7.95 -5.67 -8.43
C VAL A 39 6.70 -4.79 -8.41
N ALA A 40 6.42 -4.06 -9.50
CA ALA A 40 5.22 -3.24 -9.59
C ALA A 40 3.94 -4.07 -9.49
N GLU A 41 3.91 -5.25 -10.12
CA GLU A 41 2.77 -6.17 -10.06
C GLU A 41 2.57 -6.73 -8.65
N GLU A 42 3.63 -7.08 -7.94
CA GLU A 42 3.56 -7.54 -6.54
C GLU A 42 3.07 -6.43 -5.58
N ILE A 43 3.52 -5.18 -5.80
CA ILE A 43 3.04 -4.00 -5.06
C ILE A 43 1.55 -3.76 -5.31
N LEU A 44 1.12 -3.80 -6.57
CA LEU A 44 -0.29 -3.61 -6.93
C LEU A 44 -1.19 -4.74 -6.40
N ALA A 45 -0.63 -5.94 -6.22
CA ALA A 45 -1.31 -7.06 -5.57
C ALA A 45 -1.40 -6.92 -4.04
N GLY A 46 -0.78 -5.90 -3.44
CA GLY A 46 -0.78 -5.68 -1.99
C GLY A 46 0.03 -6.72 -1.22
N LYS A 47 1.07 -7.29 -1.85
CA LYS A 47 1.90 -8.33 -1.22
C LYS A 47 3.08 -7.72 -0.46
N VAL A 48 3.62 -8.51 0.46
CA VAL A 48 4.85 -8.24 1.22
C VAL A 48 5.75 -9.47 1.09
N TRP A 49 7.04 -9.23 0.87
CA TRP A 49 8.05 -10.27 0.74
C TRP A 49 9.36 -9.86 1.44
N GLN A 50 10.22 -10.83 1.72
CA GLN A 50 11.53 -10.56 2.32
C GLN A 50 12.45 -9.89 1.31
N GLY A 51 13.21 -8.89 1.75
CA GLY A 51 14.07 -8.09 0.88
C GLY A 51 13.38 -6.87 0.24
N MET A 52 12.06 -6.73 0.41
CA MET A 52 11.31 -5.54 0.00
C MET A 52 11.84 -4.30 0.75
N SER A 53 12.03 -3.19 0.03
CA SER A 53 12.48 -1.94 0.65
C SER A 53 11.32 -1.17 1.30
N GLU A 54 11.65 -0.30 2.25
CA GLU A 54 10.69 0.59 2.91
C GLU A 54 9.80 1.37 1.92
N PRO A 55 10.33 2.01 0.85
CA PRO A 55 9.50 2.66 -0.15
C PRO A 55 8.54 1.70 -0.89
N GLN A 56 8.98 0.47 -1.15
CA GLN A 56 8.13 -0.54 -1.79
C GLN A 56 7.00 -0.96 -0.83
N LEU A 57 7.30 -1.13 0.46
CA LEU A 57 6.32 -1.44 1.49
C LEU A 57 5.28 -0.33 1.62
N LEU A 58 5.71 0.93 1.62
CA LEU A 58 4.81 2.09 1.61
C LEU A 58 3.96 2.12 0.34
N ASP A 59 4.54 1.83 -0.82
CA ASP A 59 3.82 1.80 -2.09
C ASP A 59 2.78 0.66 -2.15
N SER A 60 2.99 -0.45 -1.40
CA SER A 60 2.13 -1.63 -1.34
C SER A 60 1.04 -1.54 -0.26
N TRP A 61 1.42 -1.30 0.99
CA TRP A 61 0.53 -1.33 2.17
C TRP A 61 0.16 0.06 2.69
N GLY A 62 0.80 1.12 2.17
CA GLY A 62 0.62 2.48 2.67
C GLY A 62 1.33 2.73 3.98
N SER A 63 1.04 3.90 4.57
CA SER A 63 1.64 4.32 5.83
C SER A 63 1.18 3.44 7.00
N PRO A 64 2.10 2.98 7.86
CA PRO A 64 1.74 2.26 9.06
C PRO A 64 1.00 3.16 10.05
N VAL A 65 0.20 2.55 10.92
CA VAL A 65 -0.49 3.27 12.01
C VAL A 65 0.51 3.67 13.09
N GLU A 66 1.48 2.80 13.36
CA GLU A 66 2.52 3.02 14.36
C GLU A 66 3.82 2.37 13.90
N VAL A 67 4.94 3.04 14.15
CA VAL A 67 6.29 2.53 13.92
C VAL A 67 7.03 2.45 15.25
N GLY A 68 7.34 1.24 15.69
CA GLY A 68 8.32 1.03 16.74
C GLY A 68 9.71 1.00 16.14
N ARG A 69 10.65 1.83 16.62
CA ARG A 69 12.02 1.93 16.10
C ARG A 69 13.02 1.73 17.21
N GLU A 70 14.03 0.91 16.95
CA GLU A 70 15.13 0.60 17.87
C GLU A 70 16.46 0.67 17.10
N VAL A 71 17.43 1.43 17.63
CA VAL A 71 18.77 1.54 17.05
C VAL A 71 19.73 0.74 17.92
N ILE A 72 20.30 -0.33 17.37
CA ILE A 72 21.22 -1.25 18.04
C ILE A 72 22.56 -1.22 17.32
N ARG A 73 23.56 -0.55 17.91
CA ARG A 73 24.91 -0.37 17.33
C ARG A 73 24.83 0.21 15.91
N ASN A 74 25.01 -0.63 14.89
CA ASN A 74 25.02 -0.27 13.47
C ASN A 74 23.75 -0.72 12.72
N LYS A 75 22.72 -1.17 13.44
CA LYS A 75 21.47 -1.66 12.88
C LYS A 75 20.30 -0.82 13.37
N VAL A 76 19.37 -0.51 12.47
CA VAL A 76 18.07 0.08 12.80
C VAL A 76 17.02 -1.00 12.59
N LYS A 77 16.35 -1.40 13.67
CA LYS A 77 15.22 -2.32 13.63
C LYS A 77 13.93 -1.53 13.74
N GLU A 78 12.97 -1.86 12.89
CA GLU A 78 11.66 -1.23 12.91
C GLU A 78 10.55 -2.28 12.89
N THR A 79 9.48 -1.99 13.60
CA THR A 79 8.24 -2.78 13.61
C THR A 79 7.10 -1.87 13.21
N TRP A 80 6.64 -2.05 11.99
CA TRP A 80 5.56 -1.30 11.39
C TRP A 80 4.23 -1.99 11.67
N LYS A 81 3.27 -1.30 12.26
CA LYS A 81 2.01 -1.87 12.73
C LYS A 81 0.84 -1.36 11.89
N TYR A 82 -0.03 -2.28 11.50
CA TYR A 82 -1.17 -2.03 10.63
C TYR A 82 -2.47 -2.59 11.20
N GLY A 83 -3.60 -2.01 10.78
CA GLY A 83 -4.94 -2.50 11.15
C GLY A 83 -5.19 -2.45 12.65
N GLN A 84 -5.22 -1.24 13.23
CA GLN A 84 -5.49 -1.06 14.65
C GLN A 84 -6.94 -1.48 15.00
N THR A 85 -7.10 -2.39 15.95
CA THR A 85 -8.40 -2.92 16.42
C THR A 85 -8.68 -2.58 17.89
N GLY A 86 -7.78 -1.81 18.52
CA GLY A 86 -7.93 -1.33 19.89
C GLY A 86 -6.69 -0.55 20.32
N LYS A 87 -6.73 0.02 21.54
CA LYS A 87 -5.72 0.95 22.07
C LYS A 87 -4.27 0.47 21.91
N ASN A 88 -4.02 -0.85 21.92
CA ASN A 88 -2.71 -1.46 21.67
C ASN A 88 -2.81 -2.78 20.86
N ARG A 89 -3.85 -2.95 20.04
CA ARG A 89 -4.08 -4.17 19.26
C ARG A 89 -3.98 -3.86 17.77
N PHE A 90 -3.14 -4.63 17.08
CA PHE A 90 -2.83 -4.46 15.66
C PHE A 90 -2.91 -5.83 14.98
N LEU A 91 -3.55 -5.86 13.81
CA LEU A 91 -3.71 -7.06 13.00
C LEU A 91 -2.36 -7.49 12.44
N ASN A 92 -1.70 -6.61 11.68
CA ASN A 92 -0.47 -6.97 10.98
C ASN A 92 0.73 -6.21 11.55
N ARG A 93 1.88 -6.86 11.56
CA ARG A 93 3.19 -6.28 11.89
C ARG A 93 4.19 -6.65 10.82
N VAL A 94 4.94 -5.69 10.31
CA VAL A 94 6.07 -5.92 9.40
C VAL A 94 7.34 -5.51 10.10
N TYR A 95 8.36 -6.37 10.02
CA TYR A 95 9.66 -6.16 10.65
C TYR A 95 10.67 -5.76 9.59
N LEU A 96 11.33 -4.63 9.81
CA LEU A 96 12.38 -4.11 8.94
C LEU A 96 13.71 -4.06 9.69
N GLU A 97 14.79 -4.32 8.97
CA GLU A 97 16.16 -4.04 9.41
C GLU A 97 16.84 -3.17 8.35
N ASN A 98 17.31 -1.99 8.74
CA ASN A 98 17.94 -1.00 7.87
C ASN A 98 17.10 -0.65 6.63
N GLY A 99 15.78 -0.48 6.81
CA GLY A 99 14.86 -0.15 5.71
C GLY A 99 14.51 -1.32 4.79
N ILE A 100 14.89 -2.55 5.14
CA ILE A 100 14.59 -3.77 4.36
C ILE A 100 13.68 -4.69 5.18
N VAL A 101 12.60 -5.17 4.57
CA VAL A 101 11.69 -6.14 5.18
C VAL A 101 12.40 -7.46 5.41
N ILE A 102 12.43 -7.90 6.67
CA ILE A 102 13.02 -9.19 7.09
C ILE A 102 11.95 -10.23 7.47
N GLY A 103 10.71 -9.80 7.73
CA GLY A 103 9.60 -10.71 8.04
C GLY A 103 8.32 -9.96 8.44
N TRP A 104 7.24 -10.70 8.68
CA TRP A 104 5.95 -10.13 9.10
C TRP A 104 5.15 -11.12 9.96
N LYS A 105 4.13 -10.61 10.65
CA LYS A 105 3.17 -11.36 11.45
C LYS A 105 1.75 -10.86 11.20
N ASN A 106 0.84 -11.80 11.07
CA ASN A 106 -0.59 -11.62 10.80
C ASN A 106 -1.41 -12.11 12.00
#